data_AF-A0AA43TW94-F1
#
_entry.id   AF-A0AA43TW94-F1
#
_cell.length_a   1.000
_cell.length_b   1.000
_cell.length_c   1.000
_cell.angle_alpha   90.00
_cell.angle_beta   90.00
_cell.angle_gamma   90.00
#
_symmetry.space_group_name_H-M   'P 1'
#
loop_
_entity.id
_entity.type
_entity.pdbx_description
1 polymer ?
#
loop_
_entity_poly.entity_id
_entity_poly.type
_entity_poly.pdbx_seq_one_letter_code
_entity_poly.pdbx_strand_id
1 'polypeptide(L)'
;MSNNKKWKNKKININNYQTLEIRKERKTLSNSWRIALTGLFLIAIPSFVLFILLGRDGWAFSNTKNLGRWDTLLPITFLIVILQTAVVSLLVFKFKVFGPNSFIFLVPFAIAMASFLVSSGIEDWPYRVMPAVGLAFLSLPLLLLVKHIDKKKKEKQRKLFEEEERTKKSLLD
;
A
#
# COMPACT_ATOMS: atom_id res chain seq x y z
N MET A 1 22.51 -59.27 -34.76
CA MET A 1 22.15 -59.03 -33.34
C MET A 1 22.91 -57.80 -32.82
N SER A 2 22.67 -56.59 -33.33
CA SER A 2 21.60 -55.60 -33.08
C SER A 2 21.62 -54.92 -31.69
N ASN A 3 22.29 -53.75 -31.66
CA ASN A 3 22.03 -52.51 -30.91
C ASN A 3 22.02 -52.41 -29.38
N ASN A 4 22.13 -53.48 -28.58
CA ASN A 4 21.97 -53.33 -27.12
C ASN A 4 23.16 -52.67 -26.37
N LYS A 5 24.34 -52.52 -27.01
CA LYS A 5 25.52 -51.89 -26.35
C LYS A 5 25.55 -50.36 -26.41
N LYS A 6 24.82 -49.71 -27.33
CA LYS A 6 24.81 -48.24 -27.46
C LYS A 6 24.06 -47.53 -26.33
N TRP A 7 23.17 -48.23 -25.63
CA TRP A 7 22.31 -47.63 -24.60
C TRP A 7 22.91 -47.67 -23.19
N LYS A 8 23.85 -48.59 -22.90
CA LYS A 8 24.44 -48.73 -21.55
C LYS A 8 25.37 -47.57 -21.15
N ASN A 9 25.92 -46.82 -22.11
CA ASN A 9 26.86 -45.72 -21.86
C ASN A 9 26.28 -44.32 -22.13
N LYS A 10 24.97 -44.21 -22.40
CA LYS A 10 24.35 -42.89 -22.54
C LYS A 10 24.12 -42.35 -21.12
N LYS A 11 25.05 -41.53 -20.63
CA LYS A 11 24.85 -40.72 -19.42
C LYS A 11 23.57 -39.92 -19.61
N ILE A 12 22.50 -40.36 -18.98
CA ILE A 12 21.24 -39.63 -18.96
C ILE A 12 21.54 -38.37 -18.15
N ASN A 13 21.63 -37.23 -18.83
CA ASN A 13 21.84 -35.95 -18.18
C ASN A 13 20.51 -35.56 -17.52
N ILE A 14 20.32 -35.98 -16.27
CA ILE A 14 19.09 -35.74 -15.48
C ILE A 14 18.78 -34.23 -15.39
N ASN A 15 19.82 -33.38 -15.50
CA ASN A 15 19.66 -31.92 -15.51
C ASN A 15 18.85 -31.40 -16.71
N ASN A 16 18.75 -32.17 -17.80
CA ASN A 16 17.97 -31.78 -18.99
C ASN A 16 16.50 -32.22 -18.91
N TYR A 17 16.14 -33.10 -17.97
CA TYR A 17 14.75 -33.52 -17.76
C TYR A 17 14.05 -32.69 -16.68
N GLN A 18 14.80 -31.97 -15.84
CA GLN A 18 14.24 -31.00 -14.89
C GLN A 18 13.84 -29.65 -15.52
N THR A 19 14.24 -29.39 -16.77
CA THR A 19 13.98 -28.08 -17.42
C THR A 19 12.61 -27.98 -18.10
N LEU A 20 11.90 -29.09 -18.31
CA LEU A 20 10.57 -29.09 -18.92
C LEU A 20 9.43 -28.72 -17.96
N GLU A 21 9.69 -28.67 -16.65
CA GLU A 21 8.75 -28.22 -15.61
C GLU A 21 9.22 -26.96 -14.88
N ILE A 22 10.09 -26.15 -15.50
CA ILE A 22 10.27 -24.78 -15.02
C ILE A 22 8.99 -24.03 -15.38
N ARG A 23 7.95 -24.15 -14.54
CA ARG A 23 6.87 -23.17 -14.45
C ARG A 23 7.59 -21.84 -14.40
N LYS A 24 7.54 -21.07 -15.50
CA LYS A 24 8.00 -19.68 -15.51
C LYS A 24 7.38 -19.03 -14.29
N GLU A 25 8.18 -18.78 -13.26
CA GLU A 25 7.71 -18.06 -12.08
C GLU A 25 7.18 -16.73 -12.63
N ARG A 26 5.86 -16.53 -12.53
CA ARG A 26 5.26 -15.28 -12.96
C ARG A 26 5.97 -14.19 -12.19
N LYS A 27 6.65 -13.28 -12.91
CA LYS A 27 7.28 -12.11 -12.31
C LYS A 27 6.26 -11.44 -11.40
N THR A 28 6.46 -11.59 -10.11
CA THR A 28 5.60 -11.00 -9.11
C THR A 28 5.86 -9.50 -9.16
N LEU A 29 4.79 -8.70 -9.29
CA LEU A 29 4.92 -7.25 -9.21
C LEU A 29 5.62 -6.89 -7.90
N SER A 30 6.59 -5.98 -7.98
CA SER A 30 7.26 -5.44 -6.80
C SER A 30 6.22 -4.89 -5.81
N ASN A 31 6.51 -4.99 -4.52
CA ASN A 31 5.58 -4.55 -3.48
C ASN A 31 5.16 -3.08 -3.65
N SER A 32 6.07 -2.22 -4.11
CA SER A 32 5.80 -0.81 -4.41
C SER A 32 4.72 -0.64 -5.48
N TRP A 33 4.79 -1.41 -6.56
CA TRP A 33 3.80 -1.37 -7.63
C TRP A 33 2.43 -1.86 -7.17
N ARG A 34 2.38 -2.90 -6.34
CA ARG A 34 1.11 -3.39 -5.76
C ARG A 34 0.47 -2.35 -4.86
N ILE A 35 1.28 -1.66 -4.05
CA ILE A 35 0.81 -0.57 -3.18
C ILE A 35 0.29 0.59 -4.03
N ALA A 36 1.01 0.98 -5.09
CA ALA A 36 0.56 2.04 -5.99
C ALA A 36 -0.75 1.69 -6.73
N LEU A 37 -0.85 0.47 -7.27
CA LEU A 37 -2.06 -0.02 -7.94
C LEU A 37 -3.26 -0.07 -6.99
N THR A 38 -3.07 -0.56 -5.76
CA THR A 38 -4.15 -0.55 -4.77
C THR A 38 -4.53 0.86 -4.33
N GLY A 39 -3.57 1.77 -4.20
CA GLY A 39 -3.87 3.19 -4.00
C GLY A 39 -4.71 3.76 -5.15
N LEU A 40 -4.38 3.45 -6.40
CA LEU A 40 -5.15 3.92 -7.55
C LEU A 40 -6.59 3.40 -7.52
N PHE A 41 -6.78 2.09 -7.41
CA PHE A 41 -8.09 1.45 -7.54
C PHE A 41 -8.99 1.62 -6.32
N LEU A 42 -8.41 1.67 -5.12
CA LEU A 42 -9.16 1.69 -3.87
C LEU A 42 -9.34 3.10 -3.30
N ILE A 43 -8.42 4.02 -3.63
CA ILE A 43 -8.41 5.37 -3.07
C ILE A 43 -8.68 6.39 -4.17
N ALA A 44 -7.81 6.48 -5.18
CA ALA A 44 -7.88 7.58 -6.15
C ALA A 44 -9.19 7.56 -6.95
N ILE A 45 -9.54 6.41 -7.53
CA ILE A 45 -10.76 6.29 -8.35
C ILE A 45 -12.02 6.52 -7.51
N PRO A 46 -12.23 5.87 -6.34
CA PRO A 46 -13.41 6.13 -5.52
C PRO A 46 -13.49 7.58 -5.02
N SER A 47 -12.37 8.18 -4.59
CA SER A 47 -12.35 9.58 -4.17
C SER A 47 -12.70 10.52 -5.32
N PHE A 48 -12.24 10.24 -6.54
CA PHE A 48 -12.57 11.01 -7.73
C PHE A 48 -14.05 10.90 -8.11
N VAL A 49 -14.62 9.70 -8.04
CA VAL A 49 -16.06 9.48 -8.25
C VAL A 49 -16.88 10.27 -7.22
N LEU A 50 -16.48 10.22 -5.94
CA LEU A 50 -17.12 11.00 -4.88
C LEU A 50 -16.99 12.50 -5.11
N PHE A 51 -15.85 12.98 -5.60
CA PHE A 51 -15.66 14.38 -5.98
C PHE A 51 -16.62 14.82 -7.10
N ILE A 52 -16.82 14.00 -8.13
CA ILE A 52 -17.77 14.30 -9.22
C ILE A 52 -19.21 14.38 -8.69
N LEU A 53 -19.56 13.51 -7.75
CA LEU A 53 -20.92 13.40 -7.21
C LEU A 53 -21.24 14.43 -6.13
N LEU A 54 -20.28 14.76 -5.26
CA LEU A 54 -20.49 15.54 -4.03
C LEU A 54 -19.68 16.84 -3.96
N GLY A 55 -18.70 17.03 -4.85
CA GLY A 55 -17.92 18.26 -4.92
C GLY A 55 -18.75 19.43 -5.42
N ARG A 56 -18.39 20.65 -4.99
CA ARG A 56 -18.98 21.90 -5.48
C ARG A 56 -18.64 22.17 -6.95
N ASP A 57 -17.45 21.74 -7.38
CA ASP A 57 -17.04 21.73 -8.80
C ASP A 57 -17.52 20.48 -9.54
N GLY A 58 -18.27 19.59 -8.86
CA GLY A 58 -18.80 18.36 -9.44
C GLY A 58 -19.76 18.65 -10.60
N TRP A 59 -19.70 17.80 -11.62
CA TRP A 59 -20.52 17.95 -12.82
C TRP A 59 -21.91 17.32 -12.70
N ALA A 60 -22.10 16.40 -11.73
CA ALA A 60 -23.27 15.53 -11.71
C ALA A 60 -24.52 16.19 -11.08
N PHE A 61 -24.37 17.01 -10.04
CA PHE A 61 -25.50 17.59 -9.32
C PHE A 61 -25.27 19.08 -9.05
N SER A 62 -26.21 19.94 -9.45
CA SER A 62 -26.14 21.38 -9.16
C SER A 62 -26.38 21.71 -7.68
N ASN A 63 -27.09 20.84 -6.96
CA ASN A 63 -27.47 21.07 -5.56
C ASN A 63 -26.27 20.98 -4.60
N THR A 64 -25.20 20.27 -4.98
CA THR A 64 -23.97 20.16 -4.17
C THR A 64 -23.19 21.46 -4.09
N LYS A 65 -23.47 22.43 -4.98
CA LYS A 65 -22.87 23.78 -4.98
C LYS A 65 -23.23 24.58 -3.73
N ASN A 66 -24.40 24.33 -3.14
CA ASN A 66 -24.90 25.03 -1.96
C ASN A 66 -24.48 24.39 -0.63
N LEU A 67 -23.83 23.22 -0.65
CA LEU A 67 -23.40 22.53 0.57
C LEU A 67 -22.38 23.36 1.35
N GLY A 68 -22.59 23.52 2.66
CA GLY A 68 -21.69 24.26 3.54
C GLY A 68 -20.31 23.59 3.62
N ARG A 69 -19.24 24.30 3.27
CA ARG A 69 -17.88 23.73 3.17
C ARG A 69 -17.42 23.09 4.48
N TRP A 70 -17.51 23.83 5.57
CA TRP A 70 -17.02 23.38 6.87
C TRP A 70 -18.01 22.46 7.57
N ASP A 71 -19.31 22.72 7.41
CA ASP A 71 -20.35 22.01 8.16
C ASP A 71 -20.78 20.69 7.51
N THR A 72 -20.57 20.54 6.20
CA THR A 72 -21.01 19.34 5.45
C THR A 72 -19.87 18.68 4.69
N LEU A 73 -19.12 19.41 3.84
CA LEU A 73 -18.07 18.80 3.00
C LEU A 73 -16.91 18.26 3.84
N LEU A 74 -16.47 19.00 4.85
CA LEU A 74 -15.37 18.57 5.72
C LEU A 74 -15.71 17.30 6.53
N PRO A 75 -16.88 17.19 7.20
CA PRO A 75 -17.29 15.93 7.86
C PRO A 75 -17.40 14.75 6.89
N ILE A 76 -17.92 14.97 5.68
CA ILE A 76 -17.99 13.94 4.63
C ILE A 76 -16.58 13.49 4.25
N THR A 77 -15.64 14.43 4.04
CA THR A 77 -14.24 14.12 3.76
C THR A 77 -13.61 13.29 4.89
N PHE A 78 -13.85 13.63 6.16
CA PHE A 78 -13.38 12.83 7.29
C PHE A 78 -13.94 11.41 7.28
N LEU A 79 -15.24 11.26 6.99
CA LEU A 79 -15.89 9.95 6.91
C LEU A 79 -15.28 9.10 5.79
N ILE A 80 -15.03 9.69 4.62
CA ILE A 80 -14.36 9.02 3.50
C ILE A 80 -12.95 8.56 3.90
N VAL A 81 -12.17 9.44 4.53
CA VAL A 81 -10.82 9.11 5.00
C VAL A 81 -10.87 7.97 6.00
N ILE A 82 -11.76 8.02 7.01
CA ILE A 82 -11.90 6.95 8.01
C ILE A 82 -12.22 5.61 7.33
N LEU A 83 -13.18 5.61 6.40
CA LEU A 83 -13.60 4.40 5.70
C LEU A 83 -12.46 3.84 4.84
N GLN A 84 -11.79 4.67 4.03
CA GLN A 84 -10.64 4.26 3.23
C GLN A 84 -9.49 3.73 4.10
N THR A 85 -9.20 4.40 5.21
CA THR A 85 -8.16 3.99 6.15
C THR A 85 -8.51 2.66 6.83
N ALA A 86 -9.79 2.42 7.14
CA ALA A 86 -10.27 1.15 7.67
C ALA A 86 -10.11 0.00 6.66
N VAL A 87 -10.39 0.23 5.38
CA VAL A 87 -10.18 -0.78 4.33
C VAL A 87 -8.68 -1.07 4.16
N VAL A 88 -7.82 -0.05 4.15
CA VAL A 88 -6.36 -0.23 4.14
C VAL A 88 -5.91 -1.03 5.37
N SER A 89 -6.46 -0.74 6.54
CA SER A 89 -6.18 -1.46 7.78
C SER A 89 -6.56 -2.94 7.68
N LEU A 90 -7.73 -3.26 7.11
CA LEU A 90 -8.14 -4.63 6.84
C LEU A 90 -7.19 -5.35 5.89
N LEU A 91 -6.74 -4.69 4.82
CA LEU A 91 -5.78 -5.27 3.85
C LEU A 91 -4.43 -5.58 4.49
N VAL A 92 -3.98 -4.76 5.44
CA VAL A 92 -2.70 -4.96 6.15
C VAL A 92 -2.82 -6.00 7.26
N PHE A 93 -3.82 -5.90 8.15
CA PHE A 93 -3.88 -6.74 9.34
C PHE A 93 -4.62 -8.06 9.13
N LYS A 94 -5.79 -8.03 8.47
CA LYS A 94 -6.64 -9.23 8.28
C LYS A 94 -6.17 -10.06 7.09
N PHE A 95 -6.04 -9.42 5.93
CA PHE A 95 -5.69 -10.12 4.69
C PHE A 95 -4.18 -10.25 4.47
N LYS A 96 -3.37 -9.52 5.25
CA LYS A 96 -1.89 -9.55 5.19
C LYS A 96 -1.34 -9.36 3.77
N VAL A 97 -2.07 -8.63 2.92
CA VAL A 97 -1.69 -8.37 1.53
C VAL A 97 -0.47 -7.44 1.47
N PHE A 98 -0.38 -6.51 2.43
CA PHE A 98 0.69 -5.53 2.55
C PHE A 98 1.33 -5.54 3.93
N GLY A 99 2.59 -5.13 4.01
CA GLY A 99 3.27 -4.88 5.28
C GLY A 99 2.89 -3.54 5.91
N PRO A 100 3.20 -3.30 7.19
CA PRO A 100 2.86 -2.05 7.91
C PRO A 100 3.39 -0.77 7.23
N ASN A 101 4.46 -0.89 6.43
CA ASN A 101 5.03 0.24 5.70
C ASN A 101 4.09 0.79 4.62
N SER A 102 3.06 0.05 4.19
CA SER A 102 2.08 0.58 3.23
C SER A 102 1.25 1.73 3.79
N PHE A 103 1.06 1.81 5.12
CA PHE A 103 0.36 2.92 5.76
C PHE A 103 1.06 4.26 5.54
N ILE A 104 2.39 4.25 5.38
CA ILE A 104 3.19 5.47 5.13
C ILE A 104 2.82 6.12 3.79
N PHE A 105 2.36 5.32 2.83
CA PHE A 105 1.99 5.82 1.51
C PHE A 105 0.47 5.96 1.35
N LEU A 106 -0.29 4.90 1.68
CA LEU A 106 -1.71 4.83 1.39
C LEU A 106 -2.53 5.82 2.22
N VAL A 107 -2.17 6.06 3.48
CA VAL A 107 -2.98 6.94 4.36
C VAL A 107 -2.80 8.42 3.99
N PRO A 108 -1.57 8.96 3.84
CA PRO A 108 -1.41 10.32 3.32
C PRO A 108 -2.03 10.50 1.94
N PHE A 109 -1.96 9.47 1.09
CA PHE A 109 -2.58 9.52 -0.23
C PHE A 109 -4.12 9.57 -0.17
N ALA A 110 -4.75 8.77 0.71
CA ALA A 110 -6.19 8.84 0.96
C ALA A 110 -6.62 10.22 1.46
N ILE A 111 -5.87 10.76 2.41
CA ILE A 111 -6.11 12.09 2.96
C ILE A 111 -6.01 13.17 1.87
N ALA A 112 -4.95 13.14 1.07
CA ALA A 112 -4.74 14.09 -0.02
C ALA A 112 -5.89 14.01 -1.04
N MET A 113 -6.26 12.79 -1.46
CA MET A 113 -7.34 12.60 -2.42
C MET A 113 -8.70 13.04 -1.89
N ALA A 114 -8.99 12.81 -0.61
CA ALA A 114 -10.25 13.23 0.00
C ALA A 114 -10.33 14.75 0.25
N SER A 115 -9.17 15.42 0.39
CA SER A 115 -9.11 16.88 0.61
C SER A 115 -9.66 17.69 -0.57
N PHE A 116 -9.57 17.16 -1.81
CA PHE A 116 -10.11 17.82 -3.01
C PHE A 116 -11.60 18.14 -2.91
N LEU A 117 -12.36 17.34 -2.14
CA LEU A 117 -13.79 17.54 -1.95
C LEU A 117 -14.08 18.85 -1.18
N VAL A 118 -13.30 19.15 -0.14
CA VAL A 118 -13.40 20.40 0.64
C VAL A 118 -12.81 21.59 -0.12
N SER A 119 -11.77 21.35 -0.91
CA SER A 119 -11.09 22.36 -1.73
C SER A 119 -11.88 22.76 -2.99
N SER A 120 -12.98 22.06 -3.31
CA SER A 120 -13.80 22.32 -4.49
C SER A 120 -14.59 23.64 -4.39
N GLY A 121 -14.71 24.36 -5.51
CA GLY A 121 -15.54 25.56 -5.66
C GLY A 121 -14.96 26.82 -5.03
N ILE A 122 -13.65 26.85 -4.76
CA ILE A 122 -12.96 27.99 -4.12
C ILE A 122 -11.93 28.54 -5.08
N GLU A 123 -12.04 29.82 -5.41
CA GLU A 123 -11.05 30.53 -6.25
C GLU A 123 -9.83 30.97 -5.43
N ASP A 124 -10.06 31.38 -4.18
CA ASP A 124 -9.00 31.84 -3.28
C ASP A 124 -8.02 30.72 -2.90
N TRP A 125 -6.77 30.88 -3.33
CA TRP A 125 -5.68 29.94 -3.09
C TRP A 125 -5.51 29.49 -1.63
N PRO A 126 -5.43 30.37 -0.61
CA PRO A 126 -5.18 29.93 0.77
C PRO A 126 -6.30 29.02 1.29
N TYR A 127 -7.55 29.31 0.94
CA TYR A 127 -8.71 28.52 1.35
C TYR A 127 -8.83 27.19 0.58
N ARG A 128 -8.29 27.13 -0.63
CA ARG A 128 -8.20 25.89 -1.42
C ARG A 128 -7.14 24.94 -0.85
N VAL A 129 -6.01 25.46 -0.38
CA VAL A 129 -4.86 24.65 0.08
C VAL A 129 -4.97 24.26 1.56
N MET A 130 -5.59 25.10 2.39
CA MET A 130 -5.69 24.89 3.84
C MET A 130 -6.27 23.52 4.24
N PRO A 131 -7.34 22.99 3.61
CA PRO A 131 -7.85 21.66 3.94
C PRO A 131 -6.83 20.55 3.68
N ALA A 132 -6.09 20.62 2.56
CA ALA A 132 -5.08 19.62 2.23
C ALA A 132 -3.91 19.66 3.23
N VAL A 133 -3.45 20.86 3.60
CA VAL A 133 -2.37 21.04 4.58
C VAL A 133 -2.82 20.59 5.99
N GLY A 134 -3.99 21.04 6.44
CA GLY A 134 -4.55 20.68 7.74
C GLY A 134 -4.76 19.18 7.88
N LEU A 135 -5.29 18.52 6.85
CA LEU A 135 -5.45 17.08 6.86
C LEU A 135 -4.10 16.35 6.75
N ALA A 136 -3.11 16.89 6.04
CA ALA A 136 -1.76 16.29 5.99
C ALA A 136 -1.11 16.24 7.37
N PHE A 137 -1.32 17.25 8.23
CA PHE A 137 -0.86 17.21 9.62
C PHE A 137 -1.44 16.03 10.42
N LEU A 138 -2.68 15.62 10.14
CA LEU A 138 -3.28 14.43 10.77
C LEU A 138 -2.60 13.12 10.36
N SER A 139 -1.84 13.10 9.26
CA SER A 139 -1.07 11.93 8.87
C SER A 139 0.22 11.76 9.70
N LEU A 140 0.74 12.82 10.34
CA LEU A 140 2.00 12.77 11.08
C LEU A 140 1.98 11.80 12.27
N PRO A 141 0.96 11.79 13.15
CA PRO A 141 0.89 10.82 14.24
C PRO A 141 0.89 9.37 13.75
N LEU A 142 0.19 9.10 12.64
CA LEU A 142 0.15 7.79 12.00
C LEU A 142 1.53 7.38 11.47
N LEU A 143 2.25 8.30 10.82
CA LEU A 143 3.61 8.06 10.34
C LEU A 143 4.58 7.76 11.49
N LEU A 144 4.47 8.49 12.60
CA LEU A 144 5.28 8.26 13.80
C LEU A 144 5.01 6.89 14.41
N LEU A 145 3.74 6.48 14.50
CA LEU A 145 3.36 5.15 14.98
C LEU A 145 3.96 4.04 14.12
N VAL A 146 3.84 4.15 12.78
CA VAL A 146 4.40 3.13 11.88
C VAL A 146 5.92 3.05 12.01
N LYS A 147 6.61 4.20 12.07
CA LYS A 147 8.06 4.24 12.30
C LYS A 147 8.44 3.61 13.63
N HIS A 148 7.67 3.83 14.69
CA HIS A 148 7.93 3.24 16.00
C HIS A 148 7.77 1.71 15.98
N ILE A 149 6.75 1.20 15.30
CA ILE A 149 6.52 -0.24 15.12
C ILE A 149 7.65 -0.87 14.31
N ASP A 150 8.06 -0.24 13.21
CA ASP A 150 9.15 -0.75 12.36
C ASP A 150 10.49 -0.75 13.11
N LYS A 151 10.77 0.29 13.91
CA LYS A 151 11.95 0.35 14.77
C LYS A 151 11.98 -0.79 15.79
N LYS A 152 10.88 -1.04 16.51
CA LYS A 152 10.77 -2.16 17.45
C LYS A 152 10.98 -3.53 16.78
N LYS A 153 10.47 -3.70 15.55
CA LYS A 153 10.66 -4.93 14.79
C LYS A 153 12.13 -5.16 14.43
N LYS A 154 12.82 -4.10 13.97
CA LYS A 154 14.25 -4.13 13.65
C LYS A 154 15.11 -4.41 14.88
N GLU A 155 14.80 -3.78 16.01
CA GLU A 155 15.50 -4.04 17.27
C GLU A 155 15.35 -5.49 17.73
N LYS A 156 14.15 -6.07 17.61
CA LYS A 156 13.93 -7.49 17.95
C LYS A 156 14.74 -8.43 17.05
N GLN A 157 14.78 -8.16 15.74
CA GLN A 157 15.58 -8.95 14.80
C GLN A 157 17.08 -8.84 15.08
N ARG A 158 17.56 -7.64 15.42
CA ARG A 158 18.96 -7.43 15.79
C ARG A 158 19.35 -8.22 17.04
N LYS A 159 18.52 -8.21 18.08
CA LYS A 159 18.76 -9.00 19.30
C LYS A 159 18.84 -10.50 19.02
N LEU A 160 17.92 -11.02 18.20
CA LEU A 160 17.95 -12.43 17.78
C LEU A 160 19.24 -12.76 17.00
N PHE A 161 19.68 -11.87 16.11
CA PHE A 161 20.91 -12.06 15.36
C PHE A 161 22.16 -12.06 16.27
N GLU A 162 22.21 -11.15 17.25
CA GLU A 162 23.30 -11.09 18.24
C GLU A 162 23.32 -12.34 19.15
N GLU A 163 22.16 -12.91 19.50
CA GLU A 163 22.04 -14.18 20.23
C GLU A 163 22.48 -15.38 19.38
N GLU A 164 22.11 -15.42 18.10
CA GLU A 164 22.59 -16.45 17.16
C GLU A 164 24.10 -16.37 16.91
N GLU A 165 24.69 -15.17 16.84
CA GLU A 165 26.14 -15.02 16.70
C GLU A 165 26.88 -15.49 17.94
N ARG A 166 26.38 -15.17 19.15
CA ARG A 166 27.00 -15.62 20.41
C ARG A 166 26.98 -17.14 20.54
N THR A 167 25.86 -17.77 20.20
CA THR A 167 25.73 -19.24 20.26
C THR A 167 26.59 -19.93 19.20
N LYS A 168 26.68 -19.40 17.97
CA LYS A 168 27.52 -19.97 16.91
C LYS A 168 29.03 -19.75 17.12
N LYS A 169 29.44 -18.60 17.66
CA LYS A 169 30.85 -18.37 18.03
C LYS A 169 31.31 -19.28 19.17
N SER A 170 30.45 -19.55 20.14
CA SER A 170 30.71 -20.51 21.23
C SER A 170 30.82 -21.98 20.78
N LEU A 171 30.40 -22.31 19.56
CA LEU A 171 30.49 -23.67 18.99
C LEU A 171 31.68 -23.83 18.02
N LEU A 172 32.36 -22.72 17.70
CA LEU A 172 33.51 -22.65 16.80
C LEU A 172 34.83 -22.46 17.56
N ASP A 173 34.77 -22.02 18.82
CA ASP A 173 35.77 -22.28 19.87
C ASP A 173 35.54 -23.66 20.47
#